data_AF-A0AAW2QCW9-F1
#
_entry.id   AF-A0AAW2QCW9-F1
#
_cell.length_a   1.000
_cell.length_b   1.000
_cell.length_c   1.000
_cell.angle_alpha   90.00
_cell.angle_beta   90.00
_cell.angle_gamma   90.00
#
_symmetry.space_group_name_H-M   'P 1'
#
loop_
_entity.id
_entity.type
_entity.pdbx_description
1 polymer ?
#
loop_
_entity_poly.entity_id
_entity_poly.type
_entity_poly.pdbx_seq_one_letter_code
_entity_poly.pdbx_strand_id
1 'polypeptide(L)'
;MLMMAISSLSTGIYASSVVHTTTEQLGSWFQTIGCIGNERTAMIHLYIQDFIGGPNQTVYEVARASITSTSPTSFGLVEVFDNLMTAGPDLNSEKVGRFQGFYAVSDLNTTAYTISINYYFTSGPGHMNGKHD
;
A
#
# COMPACT_ATOMS: atom_id res chain seq x y z
N MET A 1 17.96 26.16 20.52
CA MET A 1 17.11 24.96 20.35
C MET A 1 17.01 24.72 18.85
N LEU A 2 17.82 23.81 18.33
CA LEU A 2 17.90 23.50 16.90
C LEU A 2 16.73 22.56 16.56
N MET A 3 15.65 23.09 15.99
CA MET A 3 14.61 22.25 15.37
C MET A 3 15.14 21.80 14.01
N MET A 4 15.72 20.60 13.99
CA MET A 4 15.98 19.86 12.77
C MET A 4 14.62 19.35 12.27
N ALA A 5 13.93 20.15 11.46
CA ALA A 5 12.75 19.68 10.74
C ALA A 5 13.22 18.72 9.64
N ILE A 6 13.16 17.42 9.92
CA ILE A 6 13.21 16.41 8.88
C ILE A 6 11.91 16.59 8.09
N SER A 7 11.97 17.39 7.02
CA SER A 7 10.88 17.47 6.06
C SER A 7 10.77 16.09 5.40
N SER A 8 9.89 15.24 5.94
CA SER A 8 9.45 14.04 5.24
C SER A 8 8.87 14.50 3.91
N LEU A 9 9.55 14.15 2.80
CA LEU A 9 9.04 14.38 1.47
C LEU A 9 7.82 13.46 1.29
N SER A 10 6.64 13.92 1.68
CA SER A 10 5.38 13.26 1.38
C SER A 10 5.16 13.39 -0.11
N THR A 11 5.63 12.42 -0.90
CA THR A 11 5.18 12.25 -2.28
C THR A 11 3.69 11.98 -2.23
N GLY A 12 2.88 13.00 -2.53
CA GLY A 12 1.45 12.80 -2.78
C GLY A 12 1.30 11.80 -3.92
N ILE A 13 0.74 10.63 -3.61
CA ILE A 13 0.38 9.66 -4.63
C ILE A 13 -0.91 10.18 -5.27
N TYR A 14 -0.81 10.67 -6.51
CA TYR A 14 -1.98 10.95 -7.32
C TYR A 14 -2.54 9.61 -7.81
N ALA A 15 -3.77 9.27 -7.43
CA ALA A 15 -4.47 8.13 -8.00
C ALA A 15 -4.79 8.44 -9.47
N SER A 16 -4.01 7.91 -10.41
CA SER A 16 -4.39 7.87 -11.82
C SER A 16 -5.30 6.66 -12.06
N SER A 17 -6.22 6.80 -13.01
CA SER A 17 -7.07 5.70 -13.47
C SER A 17 -6.22 4.49 -13.85
N VAL A 18 -6.61 3.32 -13.34
CA VAL A 18 -6.03 2.03 -13.68
C VAL A 18 -6.03 1.89 -15.20
N VAL A 19 -4.84 1.94 -15.81
CA VAL A 19 -4.65 1.53 -17.19
C VAL A 19 -4.81 0.01 -17.18
N HIS A 20 -5.84 -0.47 -17.86
CA HIS A 20 -6.06 -1.89 -18.04
C HIS A 20 -5.03 -2.41 -19.06
N THR A 21 -3.81 -2.67 -18.59
CA THR A 21 -2.81 -3.37 -19.39
C THR A 21 -3.20 -4.84 -19.39
N THR A 22 -3.50 -5.37 -20.58
CA THR A 22 -3.89 -6.76 -20.80
C THR A 22 -2.87 -7.74 -20.20
N THR A 23 -3.39 -8.67 -19.41
CA THR A 23 -2.73 -9.55 -18.43
C THR A 23 -1.92 -10.72 -19.01
N GLU A 24 -1.56 -10.73 -20.29
CA GLU A 24 -1.08 -11.97 -20.94
C GLU A 24 0.45 -12.21 -20.95
N GLN A 25 1.30 -11.34 -20.42
CA GLN A 25 2.77 -11.57 -20.47
C GLN A 25 3.60 -11.16 -19.25
N LEU A 26 3.02 -11.08 -18.06
CA LEU A 26 3.82 -11.02 -16.83
C LEU A 26 3.85 -12.43 -16.22
N GLY A 27 4.90 -13.20 -16.56
CA GLY A 27 5.25 -14.40 -15.78
C GLY A 27 5.41 -14.03 -14.29
N SER A 28 5.23 -14.98 -13.37
CA SER A 28 5.49 -14.90 -11.92
C SER A 28 5.36 -13.52 -11.22
N TRP A 29 4.49 -13.41 -10.21
CA TRP A 29 4.35 -12.19 -9.38
C TRP A 29 5.67 -11.66 -8.79
N PHE A 30 6.69 -12.52 -8.74
CA PHE A 30 8.06 -12.19 -8.38
C PHE A 30 9.04 -12.62 -9.49
N GLN A 31 9.93 -11.71 -9.91
CA GLN A 31 11.01 -12.01 -10.87
C GLN A 31 12.33 -11.39 -10.42
N THR A 32 13.41 -12.18 -10.37
CA THR A 32 14.77 -11.63 -10.20
C THR A 32 15.24 -11.07 -11.54
N ILE A 33 15.56 -9.78 -11.58
CA ILE A 33 15.93 -9.06 -12.81
C ILE A 33 17.43 -8.76 -12.90
N GLY A 34 18.19 -9.00 -11.84
CA GLY A 34 19.64 -8.83 -11.86
C GLY A 34 20.32 -9.24 -10.57
N CYS A 35 21.62 -9.51 -10.67
CA CYS A 35 22.52 -9.76 -9.56
C CYS A 35 23.81 -8.96 -9.76
N ILE A 36 24.20 -8.14 -8.78
CA ILE A 36 25.49 -7.45 -8.77
C ILE A 36 26.24 -7.88 -7.51
N GLY A 37 27.25 -8.73 -7.67
CA GLY A 37 27.91 -9.37 -6.54
C GLY A 37 26.92 -10.19 -5.71
N ASN A 38 26.75 -9.83 -4.44
CA ASN A 38 25.80 -10.46 -3.52
C ASN A 38 24.42 -9.75 -3.47
N GLU A 39 24.26 -8.61 -4.14
CA GLU A 39 23.00 -7.88 -4.20
C GLU A 39 22.11 -8.46 -5.30
N ARG A 40 20.83 -8.66 -4.99
CA ARG A 40 19.82 -9.14 -5.94
C ARG A 40 18.73 -8.09 -6.11
N THR A 41 18.37 -7.82 -7.35
CA THR A 41 17.27 -6.94 -7.70
C THR A 41 16.09 -7.77 -8.21
N ALA A 42 14.89 -7.46 -7.73
CA ALA A 42 13.67 -8.12 -8.15
C ALA A 42 12.61 -7.11 -8.60
N MET A 43 11.81 -7.53 -9.59
CA MET A 43 10.55 -6.90 -9.95
C MET A 43 9.43 -7.66 -9.25
N ILE A 44 8.53 -6.93 -8.60
CA ILE A 44 7.37 -7.47 -7.88
C ILE A 44 6.11 -6.87 -8.51
N HIS A 45 5.18 -7.73 -8.92
CA HIS A 45 3.86 -7.32 -9.40
C HIS A 45 2.81 -8.04 -8.54
N LEU A 46 2.03 -7.25 -7.80
CA LEU A 46 1.03 -7.75 -6.85
C LEU A 46 -0.22 -6.88 -6.87
N TYR A 47 -1.27 -7.38 -6.22
CA TYR A 47 -2.56 -6.72 -6.09
C TYR A 47 -2.92 -6.58 -4.61
N ILE A 48 -3.41 -5.40 -4.21
CA ILE A 48 -3.89 -5.12 -2.85
C ILE A 48 -5.42 -5.22 -2.87
N GLN A 49 -5.97 -6.05 -2.00
CA GLN A 49 -7.40 -6.27 -1.86
C GLN A 49 -7.93 -5.35 -0.74
N ASP A 50 -8.48 -4.21 -1.13
CA ASP A 50 -8.85 -3.10 -0.26
C ASP A 50 -10.37 -3.03 -0.03
N PHE A 51 -10.84 -3.38 1.18
CA PHE A 51 -12.26 -3.44 1.52
C PHE A 51 -12.63 -2.38 2.57
N ILE A 52 -13.18 -1.26 2.11
CA ILE A 52 -13.57 -0.12 2.98
C ILE A 52 -14.85 -0.40 3.78
N GLY A 53 -15.66 -1.38 3.37
CA GLY A 53 -16.89 -1.74 4.08
C GLY A 53 -17.40 -3.14 3.72
N GLY A 54 -18.59 -3.47 4.23
CA GLY A 54 -19.19 -4.79 4.08
C GLY A 54 -18.69 -5.81 5.11
N PRO A 55 -19.12 -7.08 5.01
CA PRO A 55 -18.86 -8.08 6.04
C PRO A 55 -17.37 -8.47 6.20
N ASN A 56 -16.54 -8.17 5.21
CA ASN A 56 -15.10 -8.47 5.18
C ASN A 56 -14.25 -7.19 5.13
N GLN A 57 -14.72 -6.11 5.75
CA GLN A 57 -14.00 -4.84 5.83
C GLN A 57 -12.58 -5.03 6.39
N THR A 58 -11.61 -4.39 5.73
CA THR A 58 -10.18 -4.42 6.10
C THR A 58 -9.60 -3.03 6.37
N VAL A 59 -10.36 -1.97 6.09
CA VAL A 59 -10.00 -0.57 6.36
C VAL A 59 -10.95 0.02 7.38
N TYR A 60 -10.42 0.65 8.42
CA TYR A 60 -11.22 1.25 9.48
C TYR A 60 -10.80 2.70 9.71
N GLU A 61 -11.78 3.59 9.76
CA GLU A 61 -11.57 4.92 10.28
C GLU A 61 -11.24 4.85 11.78
N VAL A 62 -10.11 5.44 12.18
CA VAL A 62 -9.66 5.47 13.58
C VAL A 62 -9.59 6.87 14.17
N ALA A 63 -9.56 7.91 13.33
CA ALA A 63 -9.62 9.29 13.77
C ALA A 63 -10.17 10.20 12.67
N ARG A 64 -10.80 11.30 13.10
CA ARG A 64 -11.25 12.39 12.23
C ARG A 64 -11.01 13.74 12.89
N ALA A 65 -10.77 14.77 12.09
CA ALA A 65 -10.75 16.15 12.55
C ALA A 65 -12.18 16.71 12.63
N SER A 66 -12.39 17.80 13.37
CA SER A 66 -13.68 18.49 13.44
C SER A 66 -14.16 19.03 12.10
N ILE A 67 -13.23 19.28 11.17
CA ILE A 67 -13.53 19.79 9.82
C ILE A 67 -13.71 18.69 8.78
N THR A 68 -13.46 17.42 9.11
CA THR A 68 -13.43 16.32 8.13
C THR A 68 -14.72 16.20 7.33
N SER A 69 -15.89 16.30 7.98
CA SER A 69 -17.19 16.15 7.30
C SER A 69 -17.58 17.34 6.41
N THR A 70 -17.00 18.52 6.62
CA THR A 70 -17.27 19.73 5.83
C THR A 70 -16.15 20.08 4.87
N SER A 71 -15.00 19.43 5.00
CA SER A 71 -13.86 19.60 4.11
C SER A 71 -14.21 19.02 2.73
N PRO A 72 -13.85 19.71 1.63
CA PRO A 72 -14.09 19.20 0.28
C PRO A 72 -13.30 17.92 -0.04
N THR A 73 -12.28 17.59 0.76
CA THR A 73 -11.38 16.45 0.55
C THR A 73 -11.52 15.36 1.61
N SER A 74 -12.28 15.60 2.68
CA SER A 74 -12.22 14.83 3.94
C SER A 74 -10.92 15.01 4.73
N PHE A 75 -10.32 16.21 4.67
CA PHE A 75 -9.09 16.53 5.40
C PHE A 75 -9.15 16.10 6.87
N GLY A 76 -8.06 15.48 7.34
CA GLY A 76 -7.91 15.01 8.72
C GLY A 76 -8.61 13.68 9.02
N LEU A 77 -9.21 13.02 8.01
CA LEU A 77 -9.58 11.61 8.09
C LEU A 77 -8.33 10.74 8.22
N VAL A 78 -8.32 9.80 9.16
CA VAL A 78 -7.27 8.79 9.33
C VAL A 78 -7.90 7.40 9.31
N GLU A 79 -7.43 6.57 8.38
CA GLU A 79 -7.86 5.18 8.24
C GLU A 79 -6.68 4.23 8.41
N VAL A 80 -6.89 3.17 9.21
CA VAL A 80 -5.95 2.07 9.42
C VAL A 80 -6.43 0.86 8.63
N PHE A 81 -5.51 0.18 7.96
CA PHE A 81 -5.84 -0.95 7.10
C PHE A 81 -4.92 -2.16 7.31
N ASP A 82 -5.49 -3.34 7.13
CA ASP A 82 -4.79 -4.63 7.07
C ASP A 82 -5.32 -5.42 5.86
N ASN A 83 -4.78 -5.10 4.70
CA ASN A 83 -5.26 -5.58 3.40
C ASN A 83 -4.52 -6.85 2.95
N LEU A 84 -5.22 -7.72 2.23
CA LEU A 84 -4.60 -8.91 1.63
C LEU A 84 -3.80 -8.52 0.39
N MET A 85 -2.60 -9.07 0.23
CA MET A 85 -1.85 -9.00 -1.03
C MET A 85 -1.96 -10.31 -1.80
N THR A 86 -2.25 -10.24 -3.09
CA THR A 86 -2.40 -11.39 -3.99
C THR A 86 -1.52 -11.29 -5.23
N ALA A 87 -1.14 -12.44 -5.80
CA ALA A 87 -0.33 -12.53 -7.02
C ALA A 87 -1.10 -12.12 -8.29
N GLY A 88 -2.42 -12.25 -8.26
CA GLY A 88 -3.33 -11.85 -9.35
C GLY A 88 -4.47 -10.98 -8.83
N PRO A 89 -5.28 -10.42 -9.75
CA PRO A 89 -6.41 -9.56 -9.37
C PRO A 89 -7.53 -10.33 -8.66
N ASP A 90 -7.68 -11.63 -8.92
CA ASP A 90 -8.68 -12.48 -8.26
C ASP A 90 -8.31 -12.70 -6.77
N LEU A 91 -9.30 -12.56 -5.88
CA LEU A 91 -9.17 -12.76 -4.44
C LEU A 91 -8.68 -14.17 -4.07
N ASN A 92 -8.96 -15.16 -4.92
CA ASN A 92 -8.56 -16.56 -4.74
C ASN A 92 -7.21 -16.89 -5.38
N SER A 93 -6.55 -15.94 -6.05
CA SER A 93 -5.18 -16.13 -6.51
C SER A 93 -4.20 -16.31 -5.34
N GLU A 94 -2.95 -16.67 -5.63
CA GLU A 94 -1.95 -16.92 -4.59
C GLU A 94 -1.89 -15.74 -3.61
N LYS A 95 -2.05 -16.04 -2.32
CA LYS A 95 -1.95 -15.08 -1.23
C LYS A 95 -0.49 -14.89 -0.87
N VAL A 96 0.05 -13.71 -1.16
CA VAL A 96 1.49 -13.45 -1.08
C VAL A 96 1.90 -12.65 0.15
N GLY A 97 0.95 -12.05 0.86
CA GLY A 97 1.23 -11.30 2.08
C GLY A 97 0.12 -10.38 2.55
N ARG A 98 0.50 -9.37 3.33
CA ARG A 98 -0.35 -8.32 3.89
C ARG A 98 0.20 -6.93 3.57
N PHE A 99 -0.70 -5.98 3.31
CA PHE A 99 -0.43 -4.56 3.16
C PHE A 99 -1.03 -3.84 4.37
N GLN A 100 -0.16 -3.44 5.31
CA GLN A 100 -0.57 -2.99 6.64
C GLN A 100 -0.09 -1.58 6.89
N GLY A 101 -0.94 -0.74 7.47
CA GLY A 101 -0.57 0.62 7.74
C GLY A 101 -1.75 1.53 7.99
N PHE A 102 -1.53 2.81 7.73
CA PHE A 102 -2.57 3.81 7.76
C PHE A 102 -2.33 4.89 6.71
N TYR A 103 -3.38 5.61 6.39
CA TYR A 103 -3.28 6.86 5.64
C TYR A 103 -4.03 7.98 6.35
N ALA A 104 -3.61 9.21 6.09
CA ALA A 104 -4.34 10.41 6.46
C ALA A 104 -4.63 11.24 5.21
N VAL A 105 -5.84 11.78 5.10
CA VAL A 105 -6.17 12.77 4.07
C VAL A 105 -5.55 14.10 4.46
N SER A 106 -4.57 14.56 3.69
CA SER A 106 -3.61 15.59 4.13
C SER A 106 -3.58 16.85 3.28
N ASP A 107 -4.45 17.00 2.27
CA ASP A 107 -4.55 18.21 1.47
C ASP A 107 -5.95 18.84 1.59
N LEU A 108 -5.98 20.17 1.72
CA LEU A 108 -7.20 20.95 1.99
C LEU A 108 -8.03 21.23 0.74
N ASN A 109 -7.43 21.15 -0.45
CA ASN A 109 -8.03 21.62 -1.70
C ASN A 109 -8.24 20.49 -2.71
N THR A 110 -7.41 19.45 -2.65
CA THR A 110 -7.43 18.27 -3.53
C THR A 110 -7.30 17.00 -2.71
N THR A 111 -7.89 15.90 -3.14
CA THR A 111 -7.75 14.62 -2.41
C THR A 111 -6.30 14.15 -2.50
N ALA A 112 -5.60 14.13 -1.37
CA ALA A 112 -4.25 13.60 -1.26
C ALA A 112 -4.08 12.82 0.04
N TYR A 113 -3.35 11.70 -0.04
CA TYR A 113 -3.10 10.80 1.08
C TYR A 113 -1.63 10.85 1.48
N THR A 114 -1.38 10.98 2.78
CA THR A 114 -0.07 10.67 3.39
C THR A 114 -0.16 9.27 3.99
N ILE A 115 0.78 8.39 3.65
CA ILE A 115 0.69 6.96 3.93
C ILE A 115 1.91 6.49 4.73
N SER A 116 1.69 5.67 5.76
CA SER A 116 2.73 4.89 6.44
C SER A 116 2.37 3.41 6.34
N ILE A 117 3.23 2.62 5.68
CA ILE A 117 2.91 1.26 5.24
C ILE A 117 4.06 0.28 5.42
N ASN A 118 3.67 -0.97 5.67
CA ASN A 118 4.50 -2.17 5.63
C ASN A 118 3.97 -3.14 4.57
N TYR A 119 4.88 -3.67 3.75
CA TYR A 119 4.63 -4.83 2.91
C TYR A 119 5.12 -6.08 3.63
N TYR A 120 4.20 -6.89 4.17
CA TYR A 120 4.53 -8.10 4.91
C TYR A 120 4.32 -9.33 4.03
N PHE A 121 5.40 -9.86 3.45
CA PHE A 121 5.34 -11.03 2.57
C PHE A 121 5.31 -12.34 3.37
N THR A 122 4.39 -13.22 3.00
CA THR A 122 4.22 -14.57 3.59
C THR A 122 4.51 -15.70 2.61
N SER A 123 4.68 -15.37 1.33
CA SER A 123 5.17 -16.28 0.30
C SER A 123 6.25 -15.60 -0.56
N GLY A 124 6.90 -16.39 -1.42
CA GLY A 124 7.98 -15.95 -2.30
C GLY A 124 9.32 -16.61 -1.99
N PRO A 125 10.38 -16.26 -2.74
CA PRO A 125 11.71 -16.83 -2.53
C PRO A 125 12.21 -16.57 -1.11
N GLY A 126 12.97 -17.53 -0.56
CA GLY A 126 13.16 -17.71 0.89
C GLY A 126 13.66 -16.54 1.74
N HIS A 127 14.10 -15.42 1.15
CA HIS A 127 14.49 -14.21 1.89
C HIS A 127 13.37 -13.17 2.03
N MET A 128 12.22 -13.38 1.38
CA MET A 128 11.06 -12.47 1.43
C MET A 128 10.10 -12.84 2.56
N ASN A 129 10.13 -14.09 3.03
CA ASN A 129 9.21 -14.56 4.08
C ASN A 129 9.60 -13.88 5.40
N GLY A 130 8.74 -13.00 5.91
CA GLY A 130 8.91 -12.29 7.19
C GLY A 130 8.80 -13.18 8.42
N LYS A 131 9.41 -14.37 8.41
CA LYS A 131 9.60 -15.19 9.60
C LYS A 131 10.59 -14.46 10.50
N HIS A 132 10.07 -13.93 11.60
CA HIS A 132 10.85 -13.64 12.78
C HIS A 132 11.63 -14.90 13.18
N ASP A 133 12.96 -14.80 13.20
CA ASP A 133 13.77 -15.49 14.20
C ASP A 133 13.53 -14.83 15.56
#